data_AF-A0A0R3PHC5-F1
#
_entry.id   AF-A0A0R3PHC5-F1
#
_cell.length_a   1.000
_cell.length_b   1.000
_cell.length_c   1.000
_cell.angle_alpha   90.00
_cell.angle_beta   90.00
_cell.angle_gamma   90.00
#
_symmetry.space_group_name_H-M   'P 1'
#
loop_
_entity.id
_entity.type
_entity.pdbx_description
1 polymer ?
#
loop_
_entity_poly.entity_id
_entity_poly.type
_entity_poly.pdbx_seq_one_letter_code
_entity_poly.pdbx_strand_id
1 'polypeptide(L)'
;RRAFSAATLGDVFNVCCIFVILPLELATGFIEEVSWLIVDPLIAEQGISLKTVDLLTDPLNRIILEVNEAELRNATIDDDCFPPDHSFVYRCVFPNGSRIYRCPYRHIFAYSSLPDAIIGWIVLLTSITVLLCCLTLLNGPSAKFIRGLLGKECPGVWKPCTGYSVMLIGLLITMGIQSNNVFSSSLTPLVGSGVITLEQMYPLILGANIGGSFSAVLAALTADGSRFEKTLHMALCQVIYNIIGTFMFYLIPWTRRLPIFLAEQLGETTDQYRWFIVVFIFLFFILIPAIVIGLTLLPDYVIVVCFSMVFVLKHYSGALPPFLRTWEWLPLHLRSLKPYDQLMTKIFTSLPFVGNFFKRGTAKTYTNSSDSVNIMIKLSGRNQI
;
A
#
# COMPACT_ATOMS: atom_id res chain seq x y z
N ARG A 1 -6.24 14.80 15.29
CA ARG A 1 -6.57 15.38 13.96
C ARG A 1 -5.48 15.24 12.88
N ARG A 2 -4.45 16.12 12.79
CA ARG A 2 -3.55 16.24 11.61
C ARG A 2 -2.78 14.96 11.23
N ALA A 3 -2.24 14.25 12.23
CA ALA A 3 -1.53 12.99 11.99
C ALA A 3 -2.45 11.91 11.37
N PHE A 4 -3.73 11.89 11.75
CA PHE A 4 -4.68 10.93 11.17
C PHE A 4 -5.00 11.28 9.72
N SER A 5 -5.27 12.56 9.42
CA SER A 5 -5.46 13.03 8.03
C SER A 5 -4.26 12.68 7.15
N ALA A 6 -3.04 12.86 7.66
CA ALA A 6 -1.81 12.50 6.98
C ALA A 6 -1.71 10.99 6.72
N ALA A 7 -1.99 10.17 7.73
CA ALA A 7 -1.94 8.71 7.62
C ALA A 7 -2.93 8.18 6.57
N THR A 8 -4.14 8.75 6.50
CA THR A 8 -5.20 8.28 5.58
C THR A 8 -5.13 8.89 4.18
N LEU A 9 -4.27 9.88 3.93
CA LEU A 9 -4.28 10.62 2.67
C LEU A 9 -3.99 9.72 1.46
N GLY A 10 -3.03 8.81 1.58
CA GLY A 10 -2.71 7.83 0.54
C GLY A 10 -3.86 6.86 0.28
N ASP A 11 -4.50 6.36 1.34
CA ASP A 11 -5.63 5.44 1.25
C ASP A 11 -6.83 6.12 0.59
N VAL A 12 -7.15 7.35 0.99
CA VAL A 12 -8.23 8.15 0.41
C VAL A 12 -7.99 8.41 -1.08
N PHE A 13 -6.76 8.74 -1.47
CA PHE A 13 -6.40 8.88 -2.88
C PHE A 13 -6.61 7.56 -3.64
N ASN A 14 -6.12 6.44 -3.11
CA ASN A 14 -6.26 5.13 -3.75
C ASN A 14 -7.75 4.74 -3.89
N VAL A 15 -8.57 4.98 -2.86
CA VAL A 15 -10.01 4.74 -2.91
C VAL A 15 -10.68 5.62 -3.97
N CYS A 16 -10.32 6.90 -4.07
CA CYS A 16 -10.84 7.79 -5.12
C CYS A 16 -10.48 7.26 -6.52
N CYS A 17 -9.26 6.76 -6.70
CA CYS A 17 -8.83 6.14 -7.94
C CYS A 17 -9.62 4.86 -8.24
N ILE A 18 -9.83 3.97 -7.26
CA ILE A 18 -10.64 2.75 -7.43
C ILE A 18 -12.04 3.12 -7.92
N PHE A 19 -12.71 4.10 -7.32
CA PHE A 19 -14.09 4.46 -7.70
C PHE A 19 -14.24 4.97 -9.15
N VAL A 20 -13.15 5.44 -9.76
CA VAL A 20 -13.18 5.99 -11.13
C VAL A 20 -12.55 5.03 -12.13
N ILE A 21 -11.39 4.47 -11.79
CA ILE A 21 -10.61 3.60 -12.68
C ILE A 21 -11.21 2.20 -12.72
N LEU A 22 -11.74 1.65 -11.62
CA LEU A 22 -12.28 0.28 -11.63
C LEU A 22 -13.51 0.13 -12.54
N PRO A 23 -14.54 1.01 -12.49
CA PRO A 23 -15.66 0.91 -13.43
C PRO A 23 -15.25 1.12 -14.89
N LEU A 24 -14.26 2.01 -15.12
CA LEU A 24 -13.70 2.23 -16.44
C LEU A 24 -13.02 0.96 -16.95
N GLU A 25 -12.20 0.32 -16.12
CA GLU A 25 -11.52 -0.94 -16.46
C GLU A 25 -12.51 -2.08 -16.71
N LEU A 26 -13.56 -2.22 -15.89
CA LEU A 26 -14.60 -3.22 -16.11
C LEU A 26 -15.40 -2.99 -17.40
N ALA A 27 -15.47 -1.74 -17.88
CA ALA A 27 -16.19 -1.40 -19.10
C ALA A 27 -15.32 -1.52 -20.36
N THR A 28 -14.02 -1.21 -20.27
CA THR A 28 -13.15 -1.09 -21.45
C THR A 28 -11.96 -2.05 -21.45
N GLY A 29 -11.54 -2.61 -20.31
CA GLY A 29 -10.31 -3.41 -20.19
C GLY A 29 -9.05 -2.65 -20.59
N PHE A 30 -9.04 -1.32 -20.44
CA PHE A 30 -8.03 -0.47 -21.07
C PHE A 30 -6.64 -0.67 -20.47
N ILE A 31 -6.54 -0.79 -19.15
CA ILE A 31 -5.26 -1.00 -18.47
C ILE A 31 -4.72 -2.39 -18.82
N GLU A 32 -5.59 -3.41 -18.85
CA GLU A 32 -5.23 -4.77 -19.27
C GLU A 32 -4.71 -4.78 -20.71
N GLU A 33 -5.45 -4.24 -21.68
CA GLU A 33 -5.04 -4.21 -23.09
C GLU A 33 -3.71 -3.45 -23.30
N VAL A 34 -3.54 -2.29 -22.64
CA VAL A 34 -2.29 -1.52 -22.71
C VAL A 34 -1.14 -2.30 -22.08
N SER A 35 -1.39 -3.03 -20.98
CA SER A 35 -0.35 -3.87 -20.39
C SER A 35 0.06 -4.99 -21.34
N TRP A 36 -0.88 -5.64 -22.03
CA TRP A 36 -0.57 -6.66 -23.03
C TRP A 36 0.27 -6.11 -24.18
N LEU A 37 -0.11 -4.94 -24.70
CA LEU A 37 0.61 -4.27 -25.77
C LEU A 37 2.05 -3.90 -25.41
N ILE A 38 2.34 -3.67 -24.13
CA ILE A 38 3.70 -3.37 -23.64
C ILE A 38 4.51 -4.65 -23.38
N VAL A 39 3.88 -5.69 -22.80
CA VAL A 39 4.57 -6.91 -22.37
C VAL A 39 4.87 -7.85 -23.52
N ASP A 40 3.92 -8.07 -24.43
CA ASP A 40 4.06 -9.01 -25.55
C ASP A 40 5.30 -8.75 -26.42
N PRO A 41 5.56 -7.52 -26.90
CA PRO A 41 6.76 -7.25 -27.69
C PRO A 41 8.04 -7.37 -26.85
N LEU A 42 7.98 -7.05 -25.56
CA LEU A 42 9.11 -7.16 -24.67
C LEU A 42 9.52 -8.63 -24.47
N ILE A 43 8.56 -9.55 -24.40
CA ILE A 43 8.80 -11.00 -24.31
C ILE A 43 9.18 -11.59 -25.68
N ALA A 44 8.59 -11.09 -26.77
CA ALA A 44 8.81 -11.61 -28.12
C ALA A 44 10.18 -11.22 -28.72
N GLU A 45 10.63 -9.98 -28.54
CA GLU A 45 11.95 -9.54 -29.01
C GLU A 45 13.07 -10.01 -28.08
N GLN A 46 12.75 -10.15 -26.79
CA GLN A 46 13.67 -10.64 -25.80
C GLN A 46 13.18 -12.01 -25.31
N GLY A 47 13.66 -13.08 -25.94
CA GLY A 47 13.79 -14.40 -25.29
C GLY A 47 14.74 -14.38 -24.07
N ILE A 48 14.92 -13.21 -23.48
CA ILE A 48 15.72 -12.88 -22.33
C ILE A 48 14.74 -12.90 -21.17
N SER A 49 14.67 -14.05 -20.50
CA SER A 49 14.50 -14.00 -19.05
C SER A 49 15.51 -12.96 -18.59
N LEU A 50 15.07 -11.78 -18.14
CA LEU A 50 15.92 -10.67 -17.69
C LEU A 50 16.69 -11.12 -16.45
N LYS A 51 17.67 -12.01 -16.66
CA LYS A 51 18.74 -12.41 -15.77
C LYS A 51 19.68 -11.23 -15.50
N THR A 52 19.24 -9.99 -15.67
CA THR A 52 20.05 -8.81 -15.35
C THR A 52 20.19 -8.68 -13.84
N VAL A 53 19.12 -9.00 -13.09
CA VAL A 53 19.20 -9.08 -11.64
C VAL A 53 19.92 -10.33 -11.20
N ASP A 54 19.67 -11.49 -11.83
CA ASP A 54 20.48 -12.69 -11.60
C ASP A 54 21.96 -12.42 -11.91
N LEU A 55 22.31 -11.63 -12.93
CA LEU A 55 23.70 -11.26 -13.22
C LEU A 55 24.34 -10.48 -12.06
N LEU A 56 23.55 -9.66 -11.37
CA LEU A 56 23.99 -8.86 -10.23
C LEU A 56 23.97 -9.68 -8.93
N THR A 57 23.02 -10.62 -8.81
CA THR A 57 22.71 -11.35 -7.58
C THR A 57 23.42 -12.70 -7.53
N ASP A 58 23.53 -13.42 -8.64
CA ASP A 58 24.28 -14.67 -8.81
C ASP A 58 25.71 -14.61 -8.29
N PRO A 59 26.53 -13.58 -8.59
CA PRO A 59 27.89 -13.52 -8.03
C PRO A 59 27.86 -13.41 -6.51
N LEU A 60 26.87 -12.71 -5.94
CA LEU A 60 26.66 -12.58 -4.49
C LEU A 60 26.12 -13.89 -3.89
N ASN A 61 25.14 -14.52 -4.51
CA ASN A 61 24.57 -15.79 -4.11
C ASN A 61 25.64 -16.89 -4.09
N ARG A 62 26.47 -16.99 -5.13
CA ARG A 62 27.60 -17.95 -5.18
C ARG A 62 28.70 -17.68 -4.16
N ILE A 63 28.80 -16.45 -3.63
CA ILE A 63 29.70 -16.14 -2.50
C ILE A 63 29.06 -16.55 -1.17
N ILE A 64 27.74 -16.47 -1.03
CA ILE A 64 27.04 -16.77 0.22
C ILE A 64 26.77 -18.27 0.34
N LEU A 65 26.10 -18.86 -0.64
CA LEU A 65 25.67 -20.26 -0.66
C LEU A 65 25.48 -20.76 -2.10
N GLU A 66 26.18 -21.84 -2.47
CA GLU A 66 25.99 -22.51 -3.76
C GLU A 66 25.30 -23.86 -3.53
N VAL A 67 24.15 -24.07 -4.19
CA VAL A 67 23.27 -25.22 -3.99
C VAL A 67 23.00 -25.88 -5.33
N ASN A 68 22.78 -27.19 -5.34
CA ASN A 68 22.30 -27.88 -6.53
C ASN A 68 20.79 -27.66 -6.71
N GLU A 69 20.43 -26.57 -7.40
CA GLU A 69 19.03 -26.18 -7.63
C GLU A 69 18.19 -27.26 -8.33
N ALA A 70 18.80 -28.05 -9.21
CA ALA A 70 18.09 -29.11 -9.94
C ALA A 70 17.67 -30.26 -9.01
N GLU A 71 18.55 -30.67 -8.09
CA GLU A 71 18.23 -31.68 -7.07
C GLU A 71 17.23 -31.15 -6.05
N LEU A 72 17.39 -29.90 -5.61
CA LEU A 72 16.47 -29.25 -4.68
C LEU A 72 15.06 -29.16 -5.27
N ARG A 73 14.94 -28.82 -6.56
CA ARG A 73 13.66 -28.78 -7.26
C ARG A 73 13.04 -30.17 -7.40
N ASN A 74 13.83 -31.19 -7.70
CA ASN A 74 13.33 -32.57 -7.77
C ASN A 74 12.85 -33.09 -6.40
N ALA A 75 13.55 -32.74 -5.32
CA ALA A 75 13.16 -33.11 -3.95
C ALA A 75 11.80 -32.49 -3.54
N THR A 76 11.43 -31.32 -4.08
CA THR A 76 10.10 -30.73 -3.80
C THR A 76 8.95 -31.40 -4.56
N ILE A 77 9.25 -32.25 -5.54
CA ILE A 77 8.27 -32.97 -6.36
C ILE A 77 8.09 -34.41 -5.84
N ASP A 78 9.17 -35.04 -5.39
CA ASP A 78 9.18 -36.41 -4.88
C ASP A 78 10.16 -36.53 -3.69
N ASP A 79 9.62 -36.72 -2.48
CA ASP A 79 10.37 -36.78 -1.23
C ASP A 79 11.23 -38.07 -1.12
N ASP A 80 10.87 -39.15 -1.81
CA ASP A 80 11.57 -40.45 -1.73
C ASP A 80 12.78 -40.55 -2.68
N CYS A 81 13.04 -39.52 -3.49
CA CYS A 81 14.12 -39.53 -4.48
C CYS A 81 15.54 -39.46 -3.89
N PHE A 82 15.69 -39.01 -2.63
CA PHE A 82 17.01 -38.80 -2.03
C PHE A 82 17.13 -39.45 -0.64
N PRO A 83 18.31 -40.02 -0.31
CA PRO A 83 18.55 -40.56 1.03
C PRO A 83 18.53 -39.44 2.09
N PRO A 84 18.19 -39.76 3.36
CA PRO A 84 17.98 -38.76 4.43
C PRO A 84 19.22 -37.93 4.77
N ASP A 85 20.43 -38.40 4.42
CA ASP A 85 21.70 -37.70 4.65
C ASP A 85 22.24 -36.98 3.39
N HIS A 86 21.40 -36.83 2.35
CA HIS A 86 21.79 -36.12 1.14
C HIS A 86 21.96 -34.63 1.41
N SER A 87 23.09 -34.08 0.97
CA SER A 87 23.39 -32.64 1.08
C SER A 87 23.14 -31.98 -0.27
N PHE A 88 22.21 -31.04 -0.31
CA PHE A 88 21.90 -30.22 -1.49
C PHE A 88 22.91 -29.07 -1.67
N VAL A 89 23.62 -28.70 -0.59
CA VAL A 89 24.69 -27.69 -0.62
C VAL A 89 25.97 -28.30 -1.17
N TYR A 90 26.63 -27.62 -2.11
CA TYR A 90 27.94 -28.05 -2.58
C TYR A 90 28.99 -27.95 -1.47
N ARG A 91 29.81 -28.99 -1.28
CA ARG A 91 30.79 -29.05 -0.18
C ARG A 91 32.15 -29.51 -0.68
N CYS A 92 33.18 -29.02 -0.01
CA CYS A 92 34.57 -29.44 -0.20
C CYS A 92 35.09 -30.30 0.96
N VAL A 93 34.16 -30.82 1.77
CA VAL A 93 34.41 -31.69 2.93
C VAL A 93 33.52 -32.92 2.79
N PHE A 94 34.13 -34.09 2.86
CA PHE A 94 33.39 -35.37 2.87
C PHE A 94 32.77 -35.65 4.25
N PRO A 95 31.77 -36.54 4.35
CA PRO A 95 31.19 -36.97 5.63
C PRO A 95 32.24 -37.49 6.63
N ASN A 96 33.36 -38.02 6.12
CA ASN A 96 34.48 -38.53 6.90
C ASN A 96 35.46 -37.44 7.38
N GLY A 97 35.18 -36.15 7.12
CA GLY A 97 35.99 -35.00 7.53
C GLY A 97 37.22 -34.73 6.65
N SER A 98 37.46 -35.54 5.61
CA SER A 98 38.52 -35.29 4.64
C SER A 98 38.19 -34.10 3.74
N ARG A 99 39.20 -33.32 3.36
CA ARG A 99 39.06 -32.09 2.55
C ARG A 99 39.55 -32.32 1.13
N ILE A 100 38.86 -31.72 0.16
CA ILE A 100 39.27 -31.76 -1.24
C ILE A 100 40.48 -30.82 -1.43
N TYR A 101 41.60 -31.36 -1.92
CA TYR A 101 42.76 -30.56 -2.33
C TYR A 101 42.39 -29.86 -3.65
N ARG A 102 42.09 -28.55 -3.57
CA ARG A 102 41.60 -27.65 -4.65
C ARG A 102 40.08 -27.64 -4.83
N CYS A 103 39.39 -27.04 -3.85
CA CYS A 103 37.96 -26.78 -3.90
C CYS A 103 37.57 -25.81 -5.03
N PRO A 104 36.60 -26.15 -5.89
CA PRO A 104 36.11 -25.25 -6.94
C PRO A 104 35.14 -24.19 -6.40
N TYR A 105 34.53 -24.45 -5.24
CA TYR A 105 33.50 -23.59 -4.64
C TYR A 105 34.10 -22.51 -3.75
N ARG A 106 33.55 -21.29 -3.80
CA ARG A 106 34.03 -20.11 -3.04
C ARG A 106 33.02 -19.59 -2.01
N HIS A 107 31.92 -20.30 -1.77
CA HIS A 107 30.91 -19.86 -0.83
C HIS A 107 31.32 -20.04 0.65
N ILE A 108 30.74 -19.24 1.53
CA ILE A 108 31.04 -19.18 2.99
C ILE A 108 30.99 -20.57 3.65
N PHE A 109 30.05 -21.41 3.23
CA PHE A 109 29.82 -22.74 3.82
C PHE A 109 30.56 -23.91 3.13
N ALA A 110 31.45 -23.65 2.16
CA ALA A 110 32.11 -24.69 1.36
C ALA A 110 32.93 -25.69 2.20
N TYR A 111 33.43 -25.25 3.36
CA TYR A 111 34.22 -26.07 4.29
C TYR A 111 33.48 -26.40 5.60
N SER A 112 32.17 -26.14 5.67
CA SER A 112 31.37 -26.39 6.85
C SER A 112 30.85 -27.83 6.89
N SER A 113 30.92 -28.47 8.06
CA SER A 113 30.32 -29.79 8.33
C SER A 113 28.92 -29.68 8.95
N LEU A 114 28.34 -28.48 9.01
CA LEU A 114 26.99 -28.27 9.54
C LEU A 114 25.93 -28.91 8.63
N PRO A 115 24.84 -29.47 9.15
CA PRO A 115 23.73 -29.97 8.33
C PRO A 115 23.03 -28.83 7.55
N ASP A 116 22.47 -29.16 6.39
CA ASP A 116 21.85 -28.20 5.46
C ASP A 116 20.76 -27.36 6.11
N ALA A 117 19.95 -27.98 6.99
CA ALA A 117 18.91 -27.28 7.75
C ALA A 117 19.48 -26.13 8.59
N ILE A 118 20.62 -26.34 9.27
CA ILE A 118 21.26 -25.30 10.10
C ILE A 118 21.81 -24.18 9.23
N ILE A 119 22.42 -24.51 8.09
CA ILE A 119 22.91 -23.52 7.12
C ILE A 119 21.74 -22.67 6.61
N GLY A 120 20.61 -23.30 6.27
CA GLY A 120 19.39 -22.62 5.85
C GLY A 120 18.88 -21.63 6.90
N TRP A 121 18.79 -22.05 8.17
CA TRP A 121 18.40 -21.16 9.27
C TRP A 121 19.37 -19.99 9.48
N ILE A 122 20.69 -20.23 9.39
CA ILE A 122 21.71 -19.17 9.52
C ILE A 122 21.55 -18.13 8.41
N VAL A 123 21.41 -18.58 7.16
CA VAL A 123 21.26 -17.67 6.01
C VAL A 123 19.96 -16.87 6.12
N LEU A 124 18.85 -17.53 6.51
CA LEU A 124 17.55 -16.89 6.70
C LEU A 124 17.56 -15.85 7.83
N LEU A 125 18.12 -16.18 8.99
CA LEU A 125 18.19 -15.24 10.11
C LEU A 125 19.10 -14.06 9.79
N THR A 126 20.22 -14.31 9.10
CA THR A 126 21.15 -13.27 8.67
C THR A 126 20.50 -12.34 7.64
N SER A 127 19.80 -12.88 6.64
CA SER A 127 19.12 -12.07 5.62
C SER A 127 18.01 -11.20 6.22
N ILE A 128 17.20 -11.75 7.13
CA ILE A 128 16.18 -10.98 7.86
C ILE A 128 16.83 -9.89 8.70
N THR A 129 17.94 -10.18 9.40
CA THR A 129 18.64 -9.19 10.23
C THR A 129 19.21 -8.05 9.39
N VAL A 130 19.82 -8.38 8.25
CA VAL A 130 20.34 -7.38 7.28
C VAL A 130 19.19 -6.54 6.71
N LEU A 131 18.07 -7.17 6.35
CA LEU A 131 16.88 -6.47 5.87
C LEU A 131 16.35 -5.49 6.92
N LEU A 132 16.19 -5.93 8.17
CA LEU A 132 15.75 -5.09 9.28
C LEU A 132 16.74 -3.95 9.57
N CYS A 133 18.05 -4.24 9.56
CA CYS A 133 19.09 -3.23 9.73
C CYS A 133 19.02 -2.17 8.61
N CYS A 134 18.89 -2.59 7.35
CA CYS A 134 18.72 -1.71 6.21
C CYS A 134 17.50 -0.80 6.38
N LEU A 135 16.35 -1.37 6.73
CA LEU A 135 15.11 -0.62 6.99
C LEU A 135 15.27 0.39 8.13
N THR A 136 15.94 0.03 9.23
CA THR A 136 16.17 0.96 10.36
C THR A 136 17.16 2.07 10.03
N LEU A 137 18.22 1.77 9.27
CA LEU A 137 19.20 2.75 8.80
C LEU A 137 18.59 3.75 7.81
N LEU A 138 17.59 3.32 7.03
CA LEU A 138 16.84 4.18 6.13
C LEU A 138 15.90 5.14 6.87
N ASN A 139 15.37 4.77 8.04
CA ASN A 139 14.37 5.58 8.77
C ASN A 139 14.89 6.88 9.39
N GLY A 140 16.16 6.93 9.82
CA GLY A 140 16.70 8.08 10.57
C GLY A 140 17.20 9.26 9.69
N PRO A 141 18.17 9.04 8.80
CA PRO A 141 18.76 10.07 7.96
C PRO A 141 17.81 10.59 6.86
N SER A 142 16.95 9.73 6.30
CA SER A 142 16.00 10.10 5.24
C SER A 142 15.02 11.17 5.72
N ALA A 143 14.48 11.06 6.94
CA ALA A 143 13.59 12.06 7.51
C ALA A 143 14.27 13.43 7.70
N LYS A 144 15.56 13.48 8.06
CA LYS A 144 16.33 14.73 8.14
C LYS A 144 16.65 15.31 6.77
N PHE A 145 16.95 14.46 5.79
CA PHE A 145 17.21 14.87 4.41
C PHE A 145 15.95 15.39 3.72
N ILE A 146 14.82 14.70 3.90
CA ILE A 146 13.47 15.12 3.50
C ILE A 146 13.17 16.51 4.08
N ARG A 147 13.39 16.73 5.39
CA ARG A 147 13.22 18.05 6.02
C ARG A 147 14.07 19.14 5.35
N GLY A 148 15.34 18.85 5.01
CA GLY A 148 16.24 19.81 4.37
C GLY A 148 15.88 20.12 2.91
N LEU A 149 15.30 19.16 2.18
CA LEU A 149 14.81 19.34 0.81
C LEU A 149 13.46 20.06 0.77
N LEU A 150 12.54 19.74 1.67
CA LEU A 150 11.21 20.35 1.74
C LEU A 150 11.22 21.79 2.27
N GLY A 151 12.24 22.17 3.04
CA GLY A 151 12.43 23.56 3.47
C GLY A 151 12.87 24.50 2.35
N LYS A 152 13.26 23.99 1.18
CA LYS A 152 13.65 24.78 0.01
C LYS A 152 12.47 24.92 -0.94
N GLU A 153 11.60 25.89 -0.67
CA GLU A 153 10.61 26.30 -1.66
C GLU A 153 11.31 26.95 -2.87
N CYS A 154 10.92 26.58 -4.10
CA CYS A 154 11.47 27.23 -5.29
C CYS A 154 11.05 28.71 -5.31
N PRO A 155 11.97 29.68 -5.37
CA PRO A 155 11.60 31.08 -5.44
C PRO A 155 10.98 31.44 -6.81
N GLY A 156 9.97 32.33 -6.81
CA GLY A 156 9.48 33.03 -8.01
C GLY A 156 8.43 32.31 -8.87
N VAL A 157 8.50 32.53 -10.19
CA VAL A 157 7.53 32.11 -11.24
C VAL A 157 7.37 30.58 -11.34
N TRP A 158 8.27 29.82 -10.73
CA TRP A 158 8.29 28.34 -10.72
C TRP A 158 7.53 27.71 -9.54
N LYS A 159 6.79 28.48 -8.74
CA LYS A 159 5.89 27.96 -7.70
C LYS A 159 4.98 26.79 -8.12
N PRO A 160 4.35 26.78 -9.32
CA PRO A 160 3.55 25.63 -9.74
C PRO A 160 4.39 24.38 -10.03
N CYS A 161 5.67 24.52 -10.37
CA CYS A 161 6.59 23.40 -10.60
C CYS A 161 7.06 22.75 -9.29
N THR A 162 6.99 23.45 -8.16
CA THR A 162 7.39 22.92 -6.85
C THR A 162 6.65 21.63 -6.50
N GLY A 163 5.36 21.53 -6.84
CA GLY A 163 4.58 20.32 -6.60
C GLY A 163 5.09 19.09 -7.37
N TYR A 164 5.48 19.28 -8.63
CA TYR A 164 6.05 18.21 -9.47
C TYR A 164 7.46 17.83 -9.03
N SER A 165 8.30 18.78 -8.63
CA SER A 165 9.62 18.48 -8.07
C SER A 165 9.52 17.70 -6.77
N VAL A 166 8.57 18.07 -5.90
CA VAL A 166 8.28 17.36 -4.65
C VAL A 166 7.77 15.93 -4.93
N MET A 167 6.92 15.76 -5.95
CA MET A 167 6.49 14.44 -6.40
C MET A 167 7.66 13.59 -6.91
N LEU A 168 8.56 14.16 -7.72
CA LEU A 168 9.76 13.46 -8.20
C LEU A 168 10.67 13.04 -7.04
N ILE A 169 10.84 13.89 -6.02
CA ILE A 169 11.59 13.55 -4.80
C ILE A 169 10.93 12.36 -4.08
N GLY A 170 9.61 12.36 -3.94
CA GLY A 170 8.87 11.24 -3.34
C GLY A 170 9.08 9.93 -4.11
N LEU A 171 9.06 9.99 -5.44
CA LEU A 171 9.33 8.87 -6.33
C LEU A 171 10.76 8.33 -6.12
N LEU A 172 11.77 9.19 -6.22
CA LEU A 172 13.17 8.77 -6.11
C LEU A 172 13.51 8.20 -4.73
N ILE A 173 13.01 8.84 -3.67
CA ILE A 173 13.20 8.35 -2.31
C ILE A 173 12.54 6.98 -2.14
N THR A 174 11.34 6.79 -2.67
CA THR A 174 10.63 5.51 -2.54
C THR A 174 11.25 4.42 -3.39
N MET A 175 11.78 4.73 -4.58
CA MET A 175 12.57 3.77 -5.35
C MET A 175 13.84 3.35 -4.63
N GLY A 176 14.51 4.27 -3.91
CA GLY A 176 15.70 3.97 -3.13
C GLY A 176 15.40 3.18 -1.84
N ILE A 177 14.35 3.54 -1.11
CA ILE A 177 13.91 2.85 0.11
C ILE A 177 13.16 1.54 -0.23
N GLN A 178 12.62 1.42 -1.44
CA GLN A 178 11.76 0.32 -1.92
C GLN A 178 10.52 0.06 -1.07
N SER A 179 10.13 0.99 -0.20
CA SER A 179 8.98 0.83 0.70
C SER A 179 8.17 2.11 0.84
N ASN A 180 6.94 2.06 0.35
CA ASN A 180 5.99 3.18 0.43
C ASN A 180 5.47 3.40 1.86
N ASN A 181 5.33 2.31 2.64
CA ASN A 181 4.86 2.37 4.03
C ASN A 181 5.89 3.05 4.95
N VAL A 182 7.18 2.77 4.75
CA VAL A 182 8.27 3.43 5.50
C VAL A 182 8.30 4.93 5.22
N PHE A 183 8.15 5.31 3.94
CA PHE A 183 8.14 6.71 3.54
C PHE A 183 6.92 7.47 4.11
N SER A 184 5.72 6.93 3.93
CA SER A 184 4.47 7.55 4.40
C SER A 184 4.38 7.63 5.93
N SER A 185 4.85 6.61 6.64
CA SER A 185 4.92 6.62 8.11
C SER A 185 5.91 7.64 8.66
N SER A 186 6.99 7.94 7.93
CA SER A 186 7.95 8.99 8.32
C SER A 186 7.39 10.41 8.12
N LEU A 187 6.52 10.61 7.12
CA LEU A 187 5.88 11.90 6.85
C LEU A 187 4.73 12.20 7.84
N THR A 188 4.05 11.18 8.32
CA THR A 188 2.87 11.30 9.20
C THR A 188 3.15 12.11 10.48
N PRO A 189 4.25 11.86 11.25
CA PRO A 189 4.61 12.67 12.40
C PRO A 189 4.93 14.13 12.06
N LEU A 190 5.50 14.41 10.88
CA LEU A 190 5.88 15.77 10.46
C LEU A 190 4.66 16.63 10.19
N VAL A 191 3.62 16.04 9.57
CA VAL A 191 2.32 16.71 9.42
C VAL A 191 1.58 16.79 10.76
N GLY A 192 1.71 15.75 11.60
CA GLY A 192 1.21 15.74 12.97
C GLY A 192 1.74 16.89 13.82
N SER A 193 3.04 17.19 13.72
CA SER A 193 3.69 18.31 14.41
C SER A 193 3.51 19.66 13.71
N GLY A 194 2.89 19.70 12.53
CA GLY A 194 2.67 20.93 11.75
C GLY A 194 3.92 21.49 11.06
N VAL A 195 4.97 20.69 10.92
CA VAL A 195 6.20 21.07 10.20
C VAL A 195 5.98 21.07 8.68
N ILE A 196 5.11 20.17 8.22
CA ILE A 196 4.71 20.02 6.81
C ILE A 196 3.18 20.11 6.74
N THR A 197 2.64 20.75 5.72
CA THR A 197 1.18 20.77 5.51
C THR A 197 0.70 19.52 4.77
N LEU A 198 -0.59 19.18 4.92
CA LEU A 198 -1.17 18.04 4.19
C LEU A 198 -1.06 18.21 2.66
N GLU A 199 -1.12 19.46 2.19
CA GLU A 199 -0.99 19.84 0.77
C GLU A 199 0.43 19.62 0.23
N GLN A 200 1.46 19.80 1.07
CA GLN A 200 2.86 19.49 0.73
C GLN A 200 3.13 17.97 0.78
N MET A 201 2.46 17.25 1.67
CA MET A 201 2.54 15.78 1.76
C MET A 201 1.88 15.09 0.57
N TYR A 202 0.79 15.64 0.02
CA TYR A 202 0.05 15.02 -1.07
C TYR A 202 0.91 14.64 -2.29
N PRO A 203 1.64 15.56 -2.95
CA PRO A 203 2.50 15.19 -4.08
C PRO A 203 3.62 14.20 -3.71
N LEU A 204 4.14 14.23 -2.47
CA LEU A 204 5.13 13.25 -2.02
C LEU A 204 4.55 11.83 -2.02
N ILE A 205 3.32 11.66 -1.53
CA ILE A 205 2.65 10.36 -1.50
C ILE A 205 2.37 9.87 -2.93
N LEU A 206 1.95 10.74 -3.84
CA LEU A 206 1.73 10.37 -5.24
C LEU A 206 3.02 9.89 -5.90
N GLY A 207 4.11 10.62 -5.68
CA GLY A 207 5.44 10.21 -6.10
C GLY A 207 5.83 8.85 -5.53
N ALA A 208 5.60 8.65 -4.24
CA ALA A 208 5.89 7.41 -3.55
C ALA A 208 5.05 6.22 -4.07
N ASN A 209 3.78 6.43 -4.39
CA ASN A 209 2.92 5.42 -5.01
C ASN A 209 3.46 4.99 -6.38
N ILE A 210 3.90 5.94 -7.22
CA ILE A 210 4.53 5.64 -8.51
C ILE A 210 5.86 4.90 -8.29
N GLY A 211 6.71 5.38 -7.38
CA GLY A 211 8.00 4.75 -7.05
C GLY A 211 7.84 3.31 -6.55
N GLY A 212 6.83 3.05 -5.72
CA GLY A 212 6.49 1.69 -5.24
C GLY A 212 6.04 0.77 -6.37
N SER A 213 5.29 1.26 -7.36
CA SER A 213 4.94 0.46 -8.55
C SER A 213 6.16 0.06 -9.36
N PHE A 214 7.16 0.94 -9.49
CA PHE A 214 8.43 0.59 -10.16
C PHE A 214 9.21 -0.49 -9.41
N SER A 215 9.19 -0.49 -8.07
CA SER A 215 9.76 -1.59 -7.29
C SER A 215 9.05 -2.91 -7.56
N ALA A 216 7.73 -2.90 -7.77
CA ALA A 216 6.99 -4.09 -8.17
C ALA A 216 7.39 -4.60 -9.57
N VAL A 217 7.66 -3.69 -10.52
CA VAL A 217 8.19 -4.07 -11.84
C VAL A 217 9.57 -4.71 -11.70
N LEU A 218 10.47 -4.11 -10.91
CA LEU A 218 11.80 -4.69 -10.67
C LEU A 218 11.71 -6.08 -10.02
N ALA A 219 10.76 -6.28 -9.09
CA ALA A 219 10.49 -7.59 -8.50
C ALA A 219 9.90 -8.58 -9.52
N ALA A 220 9.00 -8.15 -10.39
CA ALA A 220 8.48 -8.98 -11.47
C ALA A 220 9.58 -9.41 -12.44
N LEU A 221 10.60 -8.58 -12.66
CA LEU A 221 11.76 -8.95 -13.46
C LEU A 221 12.61 -10.08 -12.87
N THR A 222 12.48 -10.33 -11.56
CA THR A 222 13.14 -11.45 -10.85
C THR A 222 12.29 -12.71 -10.76
N ALA A 223 11.06 -12.68 -11.28
CA ALA A 223 10.18 -13.84 -11.22
C ALA A 223 10.63 -14.94 -12.19
N ASP A 224 10.45 -16.20 -11.80
CA ASP A 224 10.74 -17.36 -12.63
C ASP A 224 10.05 -17.27 -14.00
N GLY A 225 10.71 -17.78 -15.05
CA GLY A 225 10.22 -17.68 -16.44
C GLY A 225 8.80 -18.22 -16.68
N SER A 226 8.31 -19.15 -15.85
CA SER A 226 6.93 -19.66 -15.95
C SER A 226 5.85 -18.69 -15.45
N ARG A 227 6.23 -17.72 -14.60
CA ARG A 227 5.34 -16.72 -13.99
C ARG A 227 5.68 -15.29 -14.40
N PHE A 228 6.85 -15.08 -15.00
CA PHE A 228 7.39 -13.79 -15.41
C PHE A 228 6.37 -12.92 -16.14
N GLU A 229 5.74 -13.46 -17.19
CA GLU A 229 4.69 -12.77 -17.97
C GLU A 229 3.60 -12.24 -17.03
N LYS A 230 2.92 -13.13 -16.29
CA LYS A 230 1.82 -12.79 -15.38
C LYS A 230 2.24 -11.77 -14.32
N THR A 231 3.42 -11.93 -13.73
CA THR A 231 3.93 -11.00 -12.71
C THR A 231 4.25 -9.63 -13.29
N LEU A 232 4.76 -9.58 -14.53
CA LEU A 232 5.11 -8.35 -15.20
C LEU A 232 3.86 -7.58 -15.63
N HIS A 233 2.82 -8.26 -16.13
CA HIS A 233 1.51 -7.64 -16.38
C HIS A 233 0.95 -7.02 -15.11
N MET A 234 0.89 -7.78 -14.01
CA MET A 234 0.36 -7.28 -12.75
C MET A 234 1.12 -6.04 -12.26
N ALA A 235 2.45 -6.04 -12.37
CA ALA A 235 3.28 -4.91 -11.98
C ALA A 235 3.08 -3.68 -12.90
N LEU A 236 2.94 -3.88 -14.21
CA LEU A 236 2.67 -2.80 -15.16
C LEU A 236 1.27 -2.20 -15.00
N CYS A 237 0.25 -3.04 -14.79
CA CYS A 237 -1.08 -2.56 -14.43
C CYS A 237 -1.02 -1.65 -13.21
N GLN A 238 -0.22 -2.00 -12.19
CA GLN A 238 -0.03 -1.17 -10.99
C GLN A 238 0.71 0.16 -11.28
N VAL A 239 1.66 0.18 -12.22
CA VAL A 239 2.31 1.42 -12.67
C VAL A 239 1.31 2.30 -13.42
N ILE A 240 0.59 1.74 -14.40
CA ILE A 240 -0.39 2.45 -15.21
C ILE A 240 -1.52 3.01 -14.34
N TYR A 241 -2.04 2.21 -13.40
CA TYR A 241 -3.04 2.62 -12.43
C TYR A 241 -2.59 3.85 -11.61
N ASN A 242 -1.37 3.83 -11.08
CA ASN A 242 -0.86 4.94 -10.27
C ASN A 242 -0.54 6.18 -11.11
N ILE A 243 -0.11 6.02 -12.37
CA ILE A 243 0.12 7.13 -13.30
C ILE A 243 -1.21 7.78 -13.71
N ILE A 244 -2.20 6.99 -14.12
CA ILE A 244 -3.54 7.48 -14.49
C ILE A 244 -4.21 8.14 -13.28
N GLY A 245 -4.16 7.50 -12.11
CA GLY A 245 -4.71 8.08 -10.88
C GLY A 245 -4.07 9.43 -10.54
N THR A 246 -2.75 9.54 -10.65
CA THR A 246 -2.02 10.80 -10.46
C THR A 246 -2.42 11.84 -11.50
N PHE A 247 -2.55 11.45 -12.78
CA PHE A 247 -3.03 12.34 -13.83
C PHE A 247 -4.43 12.88 -13.52
N MET A 248 -5.36 12.01 -13.12
CA MET A 248 -6.75 12.37 -12.85
C MET A 248 -6.93 13.23 -11.59
N PHE A 249 -6.23 12.92 -10.50
CA PHE A 249 -6.44 13.56 -9.19
C PHE A 249 -5.33 14.53 -8.78
N TYR A 250 -4.32 14.79 -9.62
CA TYR A 250 -3.29 15.80 -9.34
C TYR A 250 -3.11 16.80 -10.48
N LEU A 251 -3.05 16.36 -11.74
CA LEU A 251 -2.86 17.28 -12.87
C LEU A 251 -4.11 18.14 -13.12
N ILE A 252 -5.31 17.59 -12.90
CA ILE A 252 -6.55 18.33 -13.04
C ILE A 252 -6.76 19.19 -11.77
N PRO A 253 -6.74 20.54 -11.88
CA PRO A 253 -6.75 21.41 -10.69
C PRO A 253 -7.99 21.26 -9.80
N TRP A 254 -9.13 20.88 -10.40
CA TRP A 254 -10.41 20.79 -9.72
C TRP A 254 -10.54 19.51 -8.87
N THR A 255 -10.03 18.39 -9.36
CA THR A 255 -10.05 17.09 -8.66
C THR A 255 -8.97 17.01 -7.59
N ARG A 256 -7.88 17.78 -7.71
CA ARG A 256 -6.76 17.82 -6.75
C ARG A 256 -7.17 18.07 -5.30
N ARG A 257 -8.22 18.86 -5.09
CA ARG A 257 -8.70 19.19 -3.74
C ARG A 257 -9.52 18.07 -3.10
N LEU A 258 -10.03 17.13 -3.88
CA LEU A 258 -10.96 16.11 -3.40
C LEU A 258 -10.28 15.15 -2.39
N PRO A 259 -9.14 14.50 -2.69
CA PRO A 259 -8.52 13.57 -1.73
C PRO A 259 -8.05 14.28 -0.44
N ILE A 260 -7.51 15.49 -0.58
CA ILE A 260 -7.07 16.31 0.56
C ILE A 260 -8.26 16.64 1.46
N PHE A 261 -9.37 17.10 0.89
CA PHE A 261 -10.58 17.44 1.63
C PHE A 261 -11.15 16.23 2.38
N LEU A 262 -11.25 15.07 1.71
CA LEU A 262 -11.73 13.84 2.34
C LEU A 262 -10.83 13.40 3.50
N ALA A 263 -9.50 13.46 3.33
CA ALA A 263 -8.56 13.12 4.40
C ALA A 263 -8.63 14.09 5.59
N GLU A 264 -8.85 15.39 5.34
CA GLU A 264 -9.10 16.37 6.41
C GLU A 264 -10.40 16.08 7.17
N GLN A 265 -11.48 15.77 6.44
CA GLN A 265 -12.77 15.42 7.04
C GLN A 265 -12.70 14.14 7.87
N LEU A 266 -11.98 13.12 7.41
CA LEU A 266 -11.72 11.90 8.19
C LEU A 266 -10.96 12.23 9.49
N GLY A 267 -9.93 13.08 9.40
CA GLY A 267 -9.16 13.49 10.58
C GLY A 267 -9.93 14.37 11.56
N GLU A 268 -10.85 15.21 11.10
CA GLU A 268 -11.78 15.97 11.95
C GLU A 268 -12.77 15.03 12.65
N THR A 269 -13.34 14.08 11.92
CA THR A 269 -14.28 13.08 12.47
C THR A 269 -13.62 12.24 13.56
N THR A 270 -12.40 11.79 13.31
CA THR A 270 -11.58 11.04 14.29
C THR A 270 -11.25 11.86 15.54
N ASP A 271 -11.07 13.18 15.39
CA ASP A 271 -10.82 14.06 16.53
C ASP A 271 -12.07 14.20 17.42
N GLN A 272 -13.25 14.25 16.79
CA GLN A 272 -14.54 14.33 17.47
C GLN A 272 -14.97 13.00 18.10
N TYR A 273 -14.69 11.88 17.42
CA TYR A 273 -15.10 10.52 17.76
C TYR A 273 -13.89 9.57 17.72
N ARG A 274 -13.11 9.47 18.81
CA ARG A 274 -11.88 8.65 18.81
C ARG A 274 -12.12 7.15 18.52
N TRP A 275 -13.28 6.62 18.89
CA TRP A 275 -13.68 5.24 18.60
C TRP A 275 -13.87 4.97 17.10
N PHE A 276 -14.13 6.02 16.31
CA PHE A 276 -14.26 5.92 14.86
C PHE A 276 -13.02 5.30 14.22
N ILE A 277 -11.83 5.51 14.77
CA ILE A 277 -10.58 4.90 14.28
C ILE A 277 -10.69 3.37 14.25
N VAL A 278 -11.17 2.77 15.34
CA VAL A 278 -11.23 1.31 15.48
C VAL A 278 -12.22 0.73 14.49
N VAL A 279 -13.38 1.36 14.37
CA VAL A 279 -14.42 0.95 13.42
C VAL A 279 -13.96 1.16 11.98
N PHE A 280 -13.29 2.26 11.68
CA PHE A 280 -12.71 2.54 10.38
C PHE A 280 -11.69 1.47 9.98
N ILE A 281 -10.73 1.16 10.86
CA ILE A 281 -9.72 0.12 10.60
C ILE A 281 -10.39 -1.24 10.40
N PHE A 282 -11.29 -1.64 11.30
CA PHE A 282 -11.99 -2.91 11.18
C PHE A 282 -12.81 -3.00 9.89
N LEU A 283 -13.51 -1.94 9.52
CA LEU A 283 -14.35 -1.92 8.33
C LEU A 283 -13.51 -1.96 7.04
N PHE A 284 -12.56 -1.04 6.88
CA PHE A 284 -11.83 -0.85 5.63
C PHE A 284 -10.68 -1.82 5.42
N PHE A 285 -10.01 -2.27 6.48
CA PHE A 285 -8.84 -3.15 6.37
C PHE A 285 -9.15 -4.62 6.66
N ILE A 286 -10.28 -4.94 7.28
CA ILE A 286 -10.65 -6.33 7.60
C ILE A 286 -11.96 -6.71 6.89
N LEU A 287 -13.07 -6.04 7.20
CA LEU A 287 -14.38 -6.47 6.75
C LEU A 287 -14.56 -6.35 5.24
N ILE A 288 -14.24 -5.20 4.64
CA ILE A 288 -14.39 -4.98 3.19
C ILE A 288 -13.51 -5.96 2.40
N PRO A 289 -12.19 -6.08 2.66
CA PRO A 289 -11.36 -7.07 1.97
C PRO A 289 -11.85 -8.51 2.15
N ALA A 290 -12.26 -8.88 3.37
CA ALA A 290 -12.80 -10.22 3.63
C ALA A 290 -14.10 -10.49 2.86
N ILE A 291 -14.98 -9.50 2.73
CA ILE A 291 -16.20 -9.60 1.91
C ILE A 291 -15.83 -9.75 0.44
N VAL A 292 -14.89 -8.96 -0.09
CA VAL A 292 -14.46 -9.04 -1.48
C VAL A 292 -13.86 -10.42 -1.78
N ILE A 293 -12.94 -10.91 -0.94
CA ILE A 293 -12.36 -12.26 -1.07
C ILE A 293 -13.46 -13.33 -0.97
N GLY A 294 -14.35 -13.21 0.01
CA GLY A 294 -15.49 -14.12 0.15
C GLY A 294 -16.38 -14.14 -1.09
N LEU A 295 -16.59 -12.98 -1.73
CA LEU A 295 -17.35 -12.86 -2.97
C LEU A 295 -16.64 -13.55 -4.14
N THR A 296 -15.31 -13.44 -4.23
CA THR A 296 -14.52 -14.11 -5.28
C THR A 296 -14.46 -15.63 -5.16
N LEU A 297 -14.77 -16.19 -3.98
CA LEU A 297 -14.86 -17.64 -3.77
C LEU A 297 -16.25 -18.19 -4.13
N LEU A 298 -17.25 -17.32 -4.32
CA LEU A 298 -18.58 -17.75 -4.72
C LEU A 298 -18.61 -18.04 -6.24
N PRO A 299 -19.35 -19.08 -6.66
CA PRO A 299 -19.52 -19.36 -8.09
C PRO A 299 -20.12 -18.17 -8.84
N ASP A 300 -19.72 -17.98 -10.10
CA ASP A 300 -20.09 -16.84 -10.95
C ASP A 300 -21.61 -16.58 -11.01
N TYR A 301 -22.42 -17.65 -10.96
CA TYR A 301 -23.89 -17.54 -10.96
C TYR A 301 -24.44 -16.85 -9.69
N VAL A 302 -23.81 -17.01 -8.53
CA VAL A 302 -24.22 -16.37 -7.27
C VAL A 302 -23.93 -14.88 -7.33
N ILE A 303 -22.78 -14.50 -7.91
CA ILE A 303 -22.39 -13.10 -8.09
C ILE A 303 -23.39 -12.41 -9.01
N VAL A 304 -23.71 -13.01 -10.16
CA VAL A 304 -24.69 -12.46 -11.11
C VAL A 304 -26.09 -12.35 -10.50
N VAL A 305 -26.53 -13.33 -9.70
CA VAL A 305 -27.83 -13.27 -9.00
C VAL A 305 -27.85 -12.16 -7.94
N CYS A 306 -26.79 -12.01 -7.14
CA CYS A 306 -26.70 -10.93 -6.16
C CYS A 306 -26.66 -9.55 -6.82
N PHE A 307 -25.85 -9.37 -7.88
CA PHE A 307 -25.77 -8.09 -8.60
C PHE A 307 -27.06 -7.78 -9.36
N SER A 308 -27.69 -8.76 -10.02
CA SER A 308 -28.99 -8.57 -10.67
C SER A 308 -30.09 -8.29 -9.65
N MET A 309 -30.10 -8.92 -8.48
CA MET A 309 -31.04 -8.60 -7.40
C MET A 309 -30.87 -7.17 -6.90
N VAL A 310 -29.62 -6.70 -6.70
CA VAL A 310 -29.33 -5.30 -6.32
C VAL A 310 -29.71 -4.32 -7.43
N PHE A 311 -29.46 -4.68 -8.70
CA PHE A 311 -29.80 -3.85 -9.86
C PHE A 311 -31.32 -3.79 -10.09
N VAL A 312 -32.03 -4.90 -9.87
CA VAL A 312 -33.50 -4.97 -9.89
C VAL A 312 -34.09 -4.16 -8.72
N LEU A 313 -33.54 -4.28 -7.51
CA LEU A 313 -33.89 -3.43 -6.36
C LEU A 313 -33.68 -1.93 -6.65
N LYS A 314 -32.64 -1.58 -7.39
CA LYS A 314 -32.36 -0.21 -7.84
C LYS A 314 -33.23 0.24 -9.01
N HIS A 315 -33.61 -0.66 -9.92
CA HIS A 315 -34.46 -0.36 -11.08
C HIS A 315 -35.94 -0.22 -10.69
N TYR A 316 -36.39 -0.91 -9.64
CA TYR A 316 -37.71 -0.75 -9.03
C TYR A 316 -37.82 0.46 -8.07
N SER A 317 -36.77 1.29 -7.92
CA SER A 317 -36.84 2.55 -7.15
C SER A 317 -37.45 3.71 -7.96
N GLY A 318 -38.53 3.45 -8.68
CA GLY A 318 -39.21 4.40 -9.58
C GLY A 318 -40.10 5.44 -8.90
N ALA A 319 -40.17 5.49 -7.57
CA ALA A 319 -40.86 6.57 -6.86
C ALA A 319 -40.13 6.89 -5.56
N LEU A 320 -38.99 7.59 -5.63
CA LEU A 320 -38.47 8.28 -4.44
C LEU A 320 -39.37 9.50 -4.15
N PRO A 321 -40.09 9.55 -3.00
CA PRO A 321 -40.85 10.73 -2.61
C PRO A 321 -39.90 11.92 -2.36
N PRO A 322 -40.39 13.17 -2.43
CA PRO A 322 -39.59 14.36 -2.13
C PRO A 322 -38.89 14.34 -0.75
N PHE A 323 -39.34 13.46 0.15
CA PHE A 323 -38.75 13.20 1.47
C PHE A 323 -37.34 12.56 1.43
N LEU A 324 -36.95 11.89 0.34
CA LEU A 324 -35.61 11.30 0.18
C LEU A 324 -34.61 12.24 -0.50
N ARG A 325 -35.04 13.44 -0.94
CA ARG A 325 -34.15 14.48 -1.48
C ARG A 325 -33.47 15.30 -0.40
N THR A 326 -34.06 15.37 0.78
CA THR A 326 -33.47 15.99 1.97
C THR A 326 -33.24 14.93 3.04
N TRP A 327 -32.00 14.81 3.52
CA TRP A 327 -31.59 13.83 4.54
C TRP A 327 -32.15 14.14 5.95
N GLU A 328 -33.27 14.87 6.04
CA GLU A 328 -33.83 15.36 7.30
C GLU A 328 -34.75 14.35 8.01
N TRP A 329 -35.28 13.38 7.27
CA TRP A 329 -36.12 12.30 7.83
C TRP A 329 -35.36 11.26 8.64
N LEU A 330 -34.08 11.10 8.31
CA LEU A 330 -33.30 9.96 8.78
C LEU A 330 -33.12 10.12 10.29
N PRO A 331 -33.53 9.14 11.12
CA PRO A 331 -33.48 9.27 12.57
C PRO A 331 -32.06 9.61 13.02
N LEU A 332 -31.95 10.38 14.11
CA LEU A 332 -30.71 11.01 14.56
C LEU A 332 -29.52 10.03 14.69
N HIS A 333 -29.82 8.75 14.91
CA HIS A 333 -28.87 7.63 14.92
C HIS A 333 -28.14 7.41 13.59
N LEU A 334 -28.80 7.56 12.45
CA LEU A 334 -28.20 7.34 11.13
C LEU A 334 -27.62 8.61 10.51
N ARG A 335 -28.02 9.80 11.00
CA ARG A 335 -27.51 11.11 10.54
C ARG A 335 -26.38 11.66 11.41
N SER A 336 -26.27 11.20 12.65
CA SER A 336 -25.29 11.67 13.62
C SER A 336 -24.65 10.49 14.35
N LEU A 337 -23.33 10.52 14.47
CA LEU A 337 -22.58 9.58 15.30
C LEU A 337 -22.77 9.85 16.81
N LYS A 338 -23.40 10.98 17.19
CA LYS A 338 -23.61 11.42 18.59
C LYS A 338 -24.28 10.39 19.52
N PRO A 339 -25.39 9.71 19.15
CA PRO A 339 -26.00 8.69 20.02
C PRO A 339 -25.12 7.45 20.18
N TYR A 340 -24.41 7.02 19.12
CA TYR A 340 -23.45 5.91 19.21
C TYR A 340 -22.21 6.28 20.04
N ASP A 341 -21.82 7.56 20.04
CA ASP A 341 -20.67 8.06 20.79
C ASP A 341 -20.76 7.76 22.29
N GLN A 342 -21.94 7.89 22.90
CA GLN A 342 -22.11 7.62 24.33
C GLN A 342 -21.95 6.13 24.67
N LEU A 343 -22.47 5.26 23.81
CA LEU A 343 -22.43 3.82 23.99
C LEU A 343 -21.03 3.28 23.69
N MET A 344 -20.44 3.69 22.56
CA MET A 344 -19.09 3.29 22.16
C MET A 344 -18.04 3.82 23.13
N THR A 345 -18.16 5.08 23.61
CA THR A 345 -17.20 5.61 24.59
C THR A 345 -17.24 4.81 25.88
N LYS A 346 -18.40 4.37 26.38
CA LYS A 346 -18.47 3.49 27.56
C LYS A 346 -17.77 2.14 27.33
N ILE A 347 -17.97 1.52 26.16
CA ILE A 347 -17.33 0.26 25.80
C ILE A 347 -15.81 0.44 25.70
N PHE A 348 -15.34 1.40 24.91
CA PHE A 348 -13.90 1.58 24.67
C PHE A 348 -13.14 2.14 25.88
N THR A 349 -13.79 2.90 26.77
CA THR A 349 -13.16 3.36 28.03
C THR A 349 -13.09 2.28 29.10
N SER A 350 -13.87 1.20 28.98
CA SER A 350 -13.79 0.03 29.87
C SER A 350 -12.58 -0.88 29.58
N LEU A 351 -11.88 -0.66 28.45
CA LEU A 351 -10.71 -1.45 28.07
C LEU A 351 -9.48 -1.08 28.94
N PRO A 352 -8.83 -2.06 29.60
CA PRO A 352 -7.83 -1.81 30.63
C PRO A 352 -6.54 -1.12 30.13
N PHE A 353 -6.20 -1.26 28.84
CA PHE A 353 -4.92 -0.74 28.31
C PHE A 353 -5.06 0.54 27.47
N VAL A 354 -6.22 0.75 26.82
CA VAL A 354 -6.42 1.83 25.84
C VAL A 354 -7.52 2.81 26.28
N GLY A 355 -8.24 2.52 27.37
CA GLY A 355 -9.41 3.30 27.79
C GLY A 355 -9.13 4.78 28.05
N ASN A 356 -7.92 5.13 28.51
CA ASN A 356 -7.53 6.54 28.71
C ASN A 356 -7.36 7.32 27.38
N PHE A 357 -7.01 6.64 26.29
CA PHE A 357 -6.96 7.26 24.96
C PHE A 357 -8.36 7.62 24.46
N PHE A 358 -9.40 6.89 24.86
CA PHE A 358 -10.78 7.18 24.43
C PHE A 358 -11.53 8.15 25.35
N LYS A 359 -10.96 8.53 26.51
CA LYS A 359 -11.54 9.57 27.38
C LYS A 359 -11.44 10.94 26.71
N ARG A 360 -12.57 11.63 26.57
CA ARG A 360 -12.62 13.04 26.15
C ARG A 360 -11.84 13.89 27.16
N GLY A 361 -10.87 14.68 26.69
CA GLY A 361 -10.46 15.88 27.41
C GLY A 361 -11.66 16.82 27.46
N THR A 362 -12.01 17.32 28.64
CA THR A 362 -13.10 18.27 28.87
C THR A 362 -12.89 19.53 28.01
N ALA A 363 -13.44 19.53 26.79
CA ALA A 363 -13.58 20.72 25.99
C ALA A 363 -14.67 21.58 26.63
N LYS A 364 -14.30 22.81 27.01
CA LYS A 364 -15.20 23.83 27.56
C LYS A 364 -16.52 23.87 26.79
N THR A 365 -17.60 23.77 27.54
CA THR A 365 -18.98 23.90 27.11
C THR A 365 -19.17 25.25 26.40
N TYR A 366 -19.07 25.28 25.07
CA TYR A 366 -19.67 26.34 24.29
C TYR A 366 -21.15 26.01 24.14
N THR A 367 -21.94 26.50 25.07
CA THR A 367 -23.38 26.70 24.89
C THR A 367 -23.56 27.70 23.77
N ASN A 368 -24.01 27.24 22.60
CA ASN A 368 -24.90 28.00 21.72
C ASN A 368 -25.54 27.04 20.72
N SER A 369 -26.85 26.82 20.90
CA SER A 369 -27.68 25.91 20.11
C SER A 369 -28.07 26.47 18.73
N SER A 370 -27.33 27.43 18.20
CA SER A 370 -27.65 28.15 16.95
C SER A 370 -26.74 27.79 15.76
N ASP A 371 -25.62 27.10 15.98
CA ASP A 371 -24.60 26.92 14.91
C ASP A 371 -24.78 25.66 14.06
N SER A 372 -25.63 24.71 14.47
CA SER A 372 -25.89 23.51 13.67
C SER A 372 -26.75 23.77 12.42
N VAL A 373 -27.52 24.87 12.41
CA VAL A 373 -28.32 25.30 11.24
C VAL A 373 -27.47 26.17 10.28
N ASN A 374 -26.46 26.87 10.79
CA ASN A 374 -25.60 27.75 9.97
C ASN A 374 -24.60 26.99 9.07
N ILE A 375 -24.27 25.73 9.36
CA ILE A 375 -23.34 24.94 8.52
C ILE A 375 -24.00 24.55 7.19
N MET A 376 -25.31 24.29 7.16
CA MET A 376 -26.04 24.00 5.91
C MET A 376 -26.32 25.27 5.08
N ILE A 377 -26.56 26.42 5.71
CA ILE A 377 -26.77 27.69 4.98
C ILE A 377 -25.47 28.16 4.30
N LYS A 378 -24.30 27.91 4.92
CA LYS A 378 -22.99 28.20 4.31
C LYS A 378 -22.65 27.32 3.10
N LEU A 379 -23.31 26.16 2.95
CA LEU A 379 -23.19 25.27 1.78
C LEU A 379 -24.07 25.73 0.61
N SER A 380 -25.14 26.50 0.85
CA SER A 380 -26.00 27.04 -0.22
C SER A 380 -25.49 28.38 -0.79
N GLY A 381 -24.78 29.18 0.01
CA GLY A 381 -24.35 30.54 -0.39
C GLY A 381 -23.02 30.64 -1.16
N ARG A 382 -22.30 29.52 -1.37
CA ARG A 382 -20.97 29.54 -2.03
C ARG A 382 -20.97 28.98 -3.46
N ASN A 383 -22.14 28.63 -3.99
CA ASN A 383 -22.36 28.20 -5.37
C ASN A 383 -22.95 29.31 -6.28
N GLN A 384 -22.92 30.57 -5.84
CA GLN A 384 -23.17 31.72 -6.71
C GLN A 384 -22.09 32.77 -6.48
N ILE A 385 -21.08 32.72 -7.35
CA ILE A 385 -20.30 33.79 -8.02
C ILE A 385 -19.00 33.16 -8.52
#